data_AF-A0AAU2PYP3-F1
#
_entry.id   AF-A0AAU2PYP3-F1
#
_cell.length_a   1.000
_cell.length_b   1.000
_cell.length_c   1.000
_cell.angle_alpha   90.00
_cell.angle_beta   90.00
_cell.angle_gamma   90.00
#
_symmetry.space_group_name_H-M   'P 1'
#
loop_
_entity.id
_entity.type
_entity.pdbx_description
1 polymer ?
#
loop_
_entity_poly.entity_id
_entity_poly.type
_entity_poly.pdbx_seq_one_letter_code
_entity_poly.pdbx_strand_id
1 'polypeptide(L)'
;MPRRRPSALRAEPALPQPMYTGAGHCGGFRPLRPWPTRIDRLSSRTVAAIHREECRRPYDEGLWPGATATALATCRSFLALPGRWLYLRRDYCGCEHCDLRNDIAVARDLLELVVHRLPPRPRRELEALLARLDEELWRRTVPDPFAHRQPHRRGAWWRRRLYDLDHLL
;
A
#
# COMPACT_ATOMS: atom_id res chain seq x y z
N MET A 1 -17.13 45.28 -23.32
CA MET A 1 -17.45 44.26 -22.29
C MET A 1 -17.05 42.88 -22.81
N PRO A 2 -15.87 42.32 -22.44
CA PRO A 2 -15.43 41.05 -22.98
C PRO A 2 -16.06 39.89 -22.19
N ARG A 3 -16.80 39.02 -22.89
CA ARG A 3 -17.44 37.82 -22.33
C ARG A 3 -16.39 36.73 -22.11
N ARG A 4 -16.10 36.38 -20.84
CA ARG A 4 -15.26 35.23 -20.49
C ARG A 4 -16.07 33.94 -20.66
N ARG A 5 -15.58 33.02 -21.50
CA ARG A 5 -16.08 31.64 -21.64
C ARG A 5 -15.80 30.85 -20.35
N PRO A 6 -16.71 30.01 -19.87
CA PRO A 6 -16.43 29.12 -18.74
C PRO A 6 -15.44 28.05 -19.19
N SER A 7 -14.22 28.10 -18.66
CA SER A 7 -13.21 27.07 -18.85
C SER A 7 -13.58 25.84 -18.04
N ALA A 8 -13.59 24.69 -18.73
CA ALA A 8 -13.89 23.37 -18.22
C ALA A 8 -13.28 23.09 -16.85
N LEU A 9 -14.13 22.70 -15.90
CA LEU A 9 -13.74 21.97 -14.69
C LEU A 9 -13.03 20.69 -15.14
N ARG A 10 -11.70 20.68 -15.14
CA ARG A 10 -10.95 19.43 -15.14
C ARG A 10 -11.34 18.71 -13.85
N ALA A 11 -11.85 17.50 -13.98
CA ALA A 11 -11.88 16.56 -12.87
C ALA A 11 -10.43 16.42 -12.38
N GLU A 12 -10.17 16.92 -11.18
CA GLU A 12 -8.94 16.55 -10.48
C GLU A 12 -8.98 15.03 -10.32
N PRO A 13 -7.91 14.30 -10.70
CA PRO A 13 -7.80 12.94 -10.24
C PRO A 13 -7.80 13.01 -8.72
N ALA A 14 -8.80 12.39 -8.09
CA ALA A 14 -8.84 12.19 -6.66
C ALA A 14 -7.62 11.33 -6.31
N LEU A 15 -6.48 11.99 -6.05
CA LEU A 15 -5.36 11.36 -5.39
C LEU A 15 -5.92 10.78 -4.09
N PRO A 16 -5.57 9.53 -3.74
CA PRO A 16 -5.97 8.98 -2.45
C PRO A 16 -5.58 9.99 -1.38
N GLN A 17 -6.56 10.42 -0.58
CA GLN A 17 -6.31 11.37 0.51
C GLN A 17 -5.12 10.85 1.32
N PRO A 18 -4.10 11.69 1.60
CA PRO A 18 -3.01 11.27 2.44
C PRO A 18 -3.60 10.98 3.82
N MET A 19 -3.80 9.71 4.13
CA MET A 19 -4.49 9.26 5.35
C MET A 19 -3.72 9.67 6.63
N TYR A 20 -2.45 10.08 6.49
CA TYR A 20 -1.52 10.23 7.60
C TYR A 20 -0.67 11.51 7.53
N THR A 21 -1.26 12.66 7.18
CA THR A 21 -0.59 13.94 7.48
C THR A 21 -0.48 14.13 9.00
N GLY A 22 0.62 13.64 9.60
CA GLY A 22 0.99 13.91 10.99
C GLY A 22 0.84 12.76 12.00
N ALA A 23 0.61 11.52 11.58
CA ALA A 23 0.53 10.39 12.51
C ALA A 23 1.94 9.96 12.96
N GLY A 24 2.29 10.26 14.21
CA GLY A 24 3.60 9.95 14.79
C GLY A 24 3.92 8.45 14.74
N HIS A 25 5.20 8.13 14.53
CA HIS A 25 5.71 6.78 14.73
C HIS A 25 5.53 6.39 16.20
N CYS A 26 4.82 5.29 16.47
CA CYS A 26 4.83 4.63 17.76
C CYS A 26 6.31 4.38 18.15
N GLY A 27 6.70 4.92 19.31
CA GLY A 27 8.09 5.26 19.66
C GLY A 27 9.12 4.16 19.38
N GLY A 28 10.24 4.54 18.74
CA GLY A 28 11.45 3.74 18.70
C GLY A 28 11.99 3.36 17.33
N PHE A 29 11.32 3.67 16.21
CA PHE A 29 11.89 3.32 14.90
C PHE A 29 12.93 4.35 14.43
N ARG A 30 14.20 4.06 14.70
CA ARG A 30 15.32 4.63 13.94
C ARG A 30 15.42 3.82 12.65
N PRO A 31 15.32 4.43 11.44
CA PRO A 31 15.45 3.67 10.21
C PRO A 31 16.79 2.93 10.24
N LEU A 32 16.72 1.60 10.20
CA LEU A 32 17.90 0.76 10.00
C LEU A 32 18.54 1.25 8.69
N ARG A 33 19.74 1.82 8.80
CA ARG A 33 20.49 2.42 7.68
C ARG A 33 20.39 1.51 6.46
N PRO A 34 19.82 1.91 5.31
CA PRO A 34 19.57 0.95 4.25
C PRO A 34 20.73 1.00 3.27
N TRP A 35 21.53 -0.05 3.27
CA TRP A 35 21.78 -0.69 1.99
C TRP A 35 20.50 -1.44 1.62
N PRO A 36 20.16 -1.57 0.33
CA PRO A 36 18.93 -2.27 -0.03
C PRO A 36 18.94 -3.68 0.58
N THR A 37 18.02 -3.93 1.52
CA THR A 37 17.63 -5.27 1.91
C THR A 37 17.22 -5.96 0.62
N ARG A 38 17.91 -7.04 0.25
CA ARG A 38 17.59 -7.80 -0.95
C ARG A 38 16.09 -8.11 -0.91
N ILE A 39 15.35 -7.65 -1.91
CA ILE A 39 13.96 -8.03 -2.07
C ILE A 39 13.95 -9.28 -2.95
N ASP A 40 13.58 -10.41 -2.37
CA ASP A 40 13.58 -11.68 -3.11
C ASP A 40 12.73 -11.57 -4.37
N ARG A 41 13.25 -12.14 -5.47
CA ARG A 41 12.65 -12.15 -6.82
C ARG A 41 12.64 -10.81 -7.54
N LEU A 42 13.35 -9.80 -7.04
CA LEU A 42 13.63 -8.57 -7.77
C LEU A 42 15.13 -8.45 -8.08
N SER A 43 15.44 -7.91 -9.25
CA SER A 43 16.79 -7.60 -9.68
C SER A 43 17.40 -6.49 -8.84
N SER A 44 18.72 -6.49 -8.69
CA SER A 44 19.45 -5.44 -7.97
C SER A 44 19.18 -4.04 -8.54
N ARG A 45 18.88 -3.94 -9.84
CA ARG A 45 18.55 -2.67 -10.51
C ARG A 45 17.18 -2.14 -10.07
N THR A 46 16.19 -3.02 -9.96
CA THR A 46 14.85 -2.67 -9.50
C THR A 46 14.86 -2.32 -8.02
N VAL A 47 15.58 -3.10 -7.22
CA VAL A 47 15.79 -2.82 -5.80
C VAL A 47 16.47 -1.45 -5.60
N ALA A 48 17.48 -1.11 -6.40
CA ALA A 48 18.11 0.22 -6.34
C ALA A 48 17.16 1.34 -6.78
N ALA A 49 16.26 1.11 -7.74
CA ALA A 49 15.27 2.09 -8.15
C ALA A 49 14.22 2.33 -7.06
N ILE A 50 13.74 1.26 -6.42
CA ILE A 50 12.84 1.33 -5.26
C ILE A 50 13.49 2.15 -4.15
N HIS A 51 14.73 1.81 -3.78
CA HIS A 51 15.46 2.52 -2.73
C HIS A 51 15.62 4.02 -3.01
N ARG A 52 15.79 4.42 -4.29
CA ARG A 52 15.85 5.84 -4.66
C ARG A 52 14.52 6.54 -4.45
N GLU A 53 13.40 5.91 -4.80
CA GLU A 53 12.08 6.48 -4.53
C GLU A 53 11.78 6.54 -3.04
N GLU A 54 12.15 5.52 -2.26
CA GLU A 54 11.98 5.51 -0.80
C GLU A 54 12.84 6.56 -0.08
N CYS A 55 14.02 6.87 -0.62
CA CYS A 55 14.90 7.91 -0.07
C CYS A 55 14.61 9.31 -0.62
N ARG A 56 13.68 9.45 -1.56
CA ARG A 56 13.37 10.73 -2.19
C ARG A 56 12.76 11.67 -1.13
N ARG A 57 13.32 12.87 -1.02
CA ARG A 57 12.84 13.90 -0.10
C ARG A 57 12.00 14.96 -0.84
N PRO A 58 10.99 15.56 -0.19
CA PRO A 58 10.51 15.29 1.18
C PRO A 58 9.88 13.90 1.32
N TYR A 59 9.89 13.32 2.53
CA TYR A 59 9.17 12.07 2.78
C TYR A 59 7.69 12.36 2.57
N ASP A 60 7.10 11.62 1.64
CA ASP A 60 5.78 11.88 1.09
C ASP A 60 4.96 10.60 1.19
N GLU A 61 3.66 10.75 1.49
CA GLU A 61 2.67 9.66 1.52
C GLU A 61 3.07 8.40 2.34
N GLY A 62 3.86 8.55 3.40
CA GLY A 62 4.28 7.44 4.28
C GLY A 62 5.38 6.54 3.68
N LEU A 63 6.05 6.99 2.61
CA LEU A 63 7.18 6.26 2.03
C LEU A 63 8.48 6.56 2.77
N TRP A 64 9.11 5.52 3.31
CA TRP A 64 10.38 5.59 4.03
C TRP A 64 11.33 4.47 3.57
N PRO A 65 12.65 4.59 3.81
CA PRO A 65 13.63 3.60 3.37
C PRO A 65 13.38 2.20 3.97
N GLY A 66 12.99 1.24 3.13
CA GLY A 66 12.60 -0.12 3.54
C GLY A 66 11.09 -0.37 3.59
N ALA A 67 10.25 0.65 3.38
CA ALA A 67 8.79 0.50 3.41
C ALA A 67 8.26 -0.54 2.41
N THR A 68 8.83 -0.61 1.21
CA THR A 68 8.45 -1.59 0.18
C THR A 68 8.78 -3.01 0.63
N ALA A 69 9.95 -3.21 1.22
CA ALA A 69 10.36 -4.51 1.74
C ALA A 69 9.45 -4.96 2.89
N THR A 70 9.09 -4.03 3.80
CA THR A 70 8.12 -4.29 4.86
C THR A 70 6.75 -4.66 4.30
N ALA A 71 6.21 -3.90 3.34
CA ALA A 71 4.93 -4.18 2.72
C ALA A 71 4.88 -5.56 2.04
N LEU A 72 5.94 -5.92 1.31
CA LEU A 72 6.06 -7.26 0.70
C LEU A 72 6.14 -8.37 1.75
N ALA A 73 6.88 -8.15 2.83
CA ALA A 73 6.96 -9.11 3.94
C ALA A 73 5.60 -9.28 4.63
N THR A 74 4.84 -8.20 4.82
CA THR A 74 3.47 -8.23 5.36
C THR A 74 2.56 -9.08 4.47
N CYS A 75 2.52 -8.80 3.15
CA CYS A 75 1.72 -9.56 2.20
C CYS A 75 2.08 -11.05 2.21
N ARG A 76 3.38 -11.38 2.18
CA ARG A 76 3.85 -12.77 2.20
C ARG A 76 3.50 -13.48 3.51
N SER A 77 3.65 -12.80 4.65
CA SER A 77 3.37 -13.38 5.96
C SER A 77 1.88 -13.64 6.14
N PHE A 78 1.02 -12.73 5.69
CA PHE A 78 -0.42 -12.93 5.68
C PHE A 78 -0.83 -14.11 4.80
N LEU A 79 -0.28 -14.20 3.59
CA LEU A 79 -0.49 -15.36 2.71
C LEU A 79 0.17 -16.64 3.23
N ALA A 80 1.01 -16.60 4.26
CA ALA A 80 1.53 -17.80 4.91
C ALA A 80 0.62 -18.28 6.06
N LEU A 81 -0.36 -17.48 6.49
CA LEU A 81 -1.28 -17.88 7.56
C LEU A 81 -2.04 -19.15 7.17
N PRO A 82 -2.35 -20.04 8.13
CA PRO A 82 -3.19 -21.20 7.87
C PRO A 82 -4.64 -20.79 7.59
N GLY A 83 -5.38 -21.65 6.89
CA GLY A 83 -6.80 -21.46 6.61
C GLY A 83 -7.11 -21.24 5.13
N ARG A 84 -8.26 -21.77 4.69
CA ARG A 84 -8.70 -21.65 3.29
C ARG A 84 -9.05 -20.21 2.93
N TRP A 85 -9.73 -19.52 3.84
CA TRP A 85 -10.14 -18.14 3.70
C TRP A 85 -9.50 -17.30 4.79
N LEU A 86 -8.98 -16.13 4.41
CA LEU A 86 -8.36 -15.16 5.29
C LEU A 86 -9.20 -13.90 5.31
N TYR A 87 -9.35 -13.34 6.51
CA TYR A 87 -9.99 -12.06 6.75
C TYR A 87 -8.92 -11.01 6.95
N LEU A 88 -9.12 -9.82 6.39
CA LEU A 88 -8.21 -8.69 6.61
C LEU A 88 -8.27 -8.27 8.07
N ARG A 89 -7.15 -7.84 8.63
CA ARG A 89 -7.12 -7.29 9.99
C ARG A 89 -6.87 -5.80 9.92
N ARG A 90 -7.42 -5.09 10.90
CA ARG A 90 -7.18 -3.68 11.10
C ARG A 90 -6.75 -3.47 12.53
N ASP A 91 -5.52 -3.00 12.71
CA ASP A 91 -5.06 -2.53 14.00
C ASP A 91 -5.43 -1.06 14.18
N TYR A 92 -5.74 -0.67 15.42
CA TYR A 92 -6.19 0.68 15.77
C TYR A 92 -5.13 1.50 16.50
N CYS A 93 -3.86 1.10 16.44
CA CYS A 93 -2.81 1.83 17.15
C CYS A 93 -2.54 3.23 16.57
N GLY A 94 -3.06 3.54 15.38
CA GLY A 94 -3.02 4.88 14.77
C GLY A 94 -1.63 5.33 14.31
N CYS A 95 -0.68 4.40 14.17
CA CYS A 95 0.65 4.69 13.64
C CYS A 95 0.89 3.96 12.31
N GLU A 96 1.40 4.70 11.32
CA GLU A 96 1.63 4.21 9.94
C GLU A 96 2.40 2.89 9.87
N HIS A 97 3.39 2.72 10.75
CA HIS A 97 4.24 1.54 10.74
C HIS A 97 3.47 0.26 11.12
N CYS A 98 2.59 0.36 12.11
CA CYS A 98 1.77 -0.78 12.52
C CYS A 98 0.62 -1.00 11.54
N ASP A 99 0.04 0.06 10.98
CA ASP A 99 -0.95 -0.09 9.90
C ASP A 99 -0.32 -0.83 8.70
N LEU A 100 0.92 -0.49 8.32
CA LEU A 100 1.65 -1.18 7.25
C LEU A 100 1.98 -2.65 7.56
N ARG A 101 2.20 -2.98 8.84
CA ARG A 101 2.54 -4.34 9.27
C ARG A 101 1.33 -5.24 9.48
N ASN A 102 0.17 -4.66 9.78
CA ASN A 102 -0.99 -5.42 10.23
C ASN A 102 -2.20 -5.29 9.30
N ASP A 103 -2.30 -4.23 8.49
CA ASP A 103 -3.34 -4.05 7.48
C ASP A 103 -2.80 -4.31 6.07
N ILE A 104 -3.29 -5.39 5.46
CA ILE A 104 -2.90 -5.81 4.11
C ILE A 104 -3.34 -4.81 3.04
N ALA A 105 -4.47 -4.13 3.25
CA ALA A 105 -4.91 -3.12 2.29
C ALA A 105 -3.92 -1.95 2.27
N VAL A 106 -3.47 -1.49 3.45
CA VAL A 106 -2.46 -0.43 3.58
C VAL A 106 -1.13 -0.84 2.96
N ALA A 107 -0.67 -2.07 3.22
CA ALA A 107 0.52 -2.61 2.56
C ALA A 107 0.39 -2.63 1.04
N ARG A 108 -0.79 -3.01 0.52
CA ARG A 108 -1.00 -3.09 -0.92
C ARG A 108 -1.13 -1.72 -1.60
N ASP A 109 -1.68 -0.72 -0.92
CA ASP A 109 -1.71 0.66 -1.42
C ASP A 109 -0.30 1.26 -1.48
N LEU A 110 0.55 0.99 -0.49
CA LEU A 110 1.95 1.43 -0.53
C LEU A 110 2.69 0.80 -1.72
N LEU A 111 2.44 -0.47 -2.01
CA LEU A 111 3.02 -1.14 -3.17
C LEU A 111 2.51 -0.57 -4.50
N GLU A 112 1.22 -0.20 -4.58
CA GLU A 112 0.65 0.50 -5.73
C GLU A 112 1.31 1.87 -5.94
N LEU A 113 1.52 2.61 -4.85
CA LEU A 113 2.22 3.89 -4.88
C LEU A 113 3.64 3.75 -5.45
N VAL A 114 4.39 2.76 -4.97
CA VAL A 114 5.76 2.50 -5.46
C VAL A 114 5.74 2.15 -6.95
N VAL A 115 4.82 1.30 -7.41
CA VAL A 115 4.64 0.98 -8.84
C VAL A 115 4.45 2.24 -9.68
N HIS A 116 3.60 3.17 -9.23
CA HIS A 116 3.34 4.43 -9.94
C HIS A 116 4.56 5.34 -10.04
N ARG A 117 5.42 5.35 -9.02
CA ARG A 117 6.63 6.17 -8.97
C ARG A 117 7.82 5.56 -9.73
N LEU A 118 7.86 4.24 -9.88
CA LEU A 118 8.98 3.56 -10.53
C LEU A 118 9.07 3.83 -12.04
N PRO A 119 10.30 3.86 -12.61
CA PRO A 119 10.50 3.89 -14.04
C PRO A 119 10.05 2.58 -14.72
N PRO A 120 9.78 2.57 -16.04
CA PRO A 120 9.04 1.50 -16.70
C PRO A 120 9.60 0.08 -16.52
N ARG A 121 10.93 -0.09 -16.50
CA ARG A 121 11.56 -1.42 -16.36
C ARG A 121 11.41 -1.97 -14.92
N PRO A 122 11.88 -1.28 -13.86
CA PRO A 122 11.61 -1.66 -12.47
C PRO A 122 10.13 -1.82 -12.14
N ARG A 123 9.29 -0.97 -12.72
CA ARG A 123 7.84 -1.05 -12.58
C ARG A 123 7.30 -2.42 -13.01
N ARG A 124 7.62 -2.86 -14.23
CA ARG A 124 7.16 -4.15 -14.77
C ARG A 124 7.60 -5.34 -13.92
N GLU A 125 8.80 -5.29 -13.38
CA GLU A 125 9.32 -6.36 -12.53
C GLU A 125 8.55 -6.43 -11.20
N LEU A 126 8.27 -5.27 -10.59
CA LEU A 126 7.45 -5.21 -9.39
C LEU A 126 6.00 -5.62 -9.69
N GLU A 127 5.39 -5.14 -10.78
CA GLU A 127 4.05 -5.52 -11.22
C GLU A 127 3.92 -7.04 -11.44
N ALA A 128 4.91 -7.68 -12.05
CA ALA A 128 4.91 -9.14 -12.25
C ALA A 128 4.95 -9.90 -10.91
N LEU A 129 5.69 -9.39 -9.93
CA LEU A 129 5.69 -9.95 -8.57
C LEU A 129 4.36 -9.74 -7.87
N LEU A 130 3.80 -8.53 -7.97
CA LEU A 130 2.51 -8.18 -7.36
C LEU A 130 1.36 -8.96 -7.99
N ALA A 131 1.37 -9.23 -9.30
CA ALA A 131 0.34 -10.01 -9.97
C ALA A 131 0.16 -11.40 -9.33
N ARG A 132 1.27 -12.07 -8.96
CA ARG A 132 1.23 -13.37 -8.27
C ARG A 132 0.70 -13.25 -6.85
N LEU A 133 1.05 -12.18 -6.14
CA LEU A 133 0.53 -11.93 -4.80
C LEU A 133 -0.96 -11.58 -4.84
N ASP A 134 -1.37 -10.77 -5.81
CA ASP A 134 -2.75 -10.32 -6.02
C ASP A 134 -3.66 -11.48 -6.40
N GLU A 135 -3.20 -12.41 -7.23
CA GLU A 135 -3.93 -13.63 -7.55
C GLU A 135 -4.20 -14.46 -6.29
N GLU A 136 -3.18 -14.60 -5.43
CA GLU A 136 -3.32 -15.37 -4.20
C GLU A 136 -4.17 -14.65 -3.15
N LEU A 137 -4.01 -13.33 -3.02
CA LEU A 137 -4.88 -12.49 -2.19
C LEU A 137 -6.32 -12.59 -2.67
N TRP A 138 -6.56 -12.53 -3.98
CA TRP A 138 -7.89 -12.65 -4.57
C TRP A 138 -8.53 -14.00 -4.23
N ARG A 139 -7.76 -15.09 -4.36
CA ARG A 139 -8.20 -16.45 -4.05
C ARG A 139 -8.50 -16.67 -2.58
N ARG A 140 -7.72 -16.08 -1.67
CA ARG A 140 -7.79 -16.39 -0.23
C ARG A 140 -8.60 -15.39 0.57
N THR A 141 -8.89 -14.20 0.05
CA THR A 141 -9.69 -13.20 0.77
C THR A 141 -11.14 -13.19 0.32
N VAL A 142 -12.07 -13.01 1.24
CA VAL A 142 -13.50 -13.01 0.93
C VAL A 142 -13.95 -11.61 0.51
N PRO A 143 -14.67 -11.43 -0.63
CA PRO A 143 -15.28 -10.14 -0.98
C PRO A 143 -16.28 -9.65 0.08
N ASP A 144 -16.26 -8.36 0.40
CA ASP A 144 -17.24 -7.75 1.29
C ASP A 144 -18.52 -7.39 0.49
N PRO A 145 -19.67 -8.06 0.74
CA PRO A 145 -20.92 -7.78 0.04
C PRO A 145 -21.45 -6.37 0.33
N PHE A 146 -21.07 -5.78 1.46
CA PHE A 146 -21.49 -4.45 1.90
C PHE A 146 -20.45 -3.37 1.62
N ALA A 147 -19.38 -3.68 0.86
CA ALA A 147 -18.37 -2.68 0.48
C ALA A 147 -18.97 -1.44 -0.20
N HIS A 148 -20.08 -1.61 -0.94
CA HIS A 148 -20.81 -0.52 -1.58
C HIS A 148 -21.42 0.50 -0.60
N ARG A 149 -21.68 0.09 0.66
CA ARG A 149 -22.21 0.94 1.73
C ARG A 149 -21.13 1.74 2.45
N GLN A 150 -19.86 1.49 2.14
CA GLN A 150 -18.72 2.10 2.80
C GLN A 150 -18.00 3.04 1.83
N PRO A 151 -18.50 4.27 1.62
CA PRO A 151 -17.93 5.20 0.64
C PRO A 151 -16.48 5.59 0.95
N HIS A 152 -16.03 5.46 2.20
CA HIS A 152 -14.63 5.65 2.59
C HIS A 152 -13.70 4.48 2.18
N ARG A 153 -14.27 3.34 1.76
CA ARG A 153 -13.54 2.21 1.13
C ARG A 153 -13.60 2.25 -0.41
N ARG A 154 -13.90 3.41 -0.99
CA ARG A 154 -13.75 3.63 -2.45
C ARG A 154 -12.27 3.48 -2.80
N GLY A 155 -11.97 2.65 -3.81
CA GLY A 155 -10.60 2.38 -4.22
C GLY A 155 -10.44 1.00 -4.85
N ALA A 156 -9.19 0.53 -4.85
CA ALA A 156 -8.80 -0.76 -5.41
C ALA A 156 -9.52 -1.95 -4.76
N TRP A 157 -9.58 -3.08 -5.47
CA TRP A 157 -10.39 -4.24 -5.11
C TRP A 157 -10.01 -4.87 -3.75
N TRP A 158 -8.74 -4.76 -3.32
CA TRP A 158 -8.27 -5.31 -2.04
C TRP A 158 -8.87 -4.59 -0.83
N ARG A 159 -9.29 -3.33 -0.96
CA ARG A 159 -10.04 -2.60 0.09
C ARG A 159 -11.49 -3.04 0.22
N ARG A 160 -11.99 -3.85 -0.72
CA ARG A 160 -13.38 -4.36 -0.77
C ARG A 160 -13.47 -5.80 -0.27
N ARG A 161 -12.58 -6.19 0.63
CA ARG A 161 -12.53 -7.52 1.26
C ARG A 161 -13.07 -7.47 2.69
N LEU A 162 -13.56 -8.60 3.17
CA LEU A 162 -14.04 -8.73 4.53
C LEU A 162 -12.88 -8.59 5.51
N TYR A 163 -13.11 -7.74 6.50
CA TYR A 163 -12.24 -7.61 7.65
C TYR A 163 -12.75 -8.53 8.75
N ASP A 164 -11.83 -9.05 9.53
CA ASP A 164 -12.09 -9.73 10.78
C ASP A 164 -12.63 -8.67 11.75
N LEU A 165 -13.91 -8.81 12.09
CA LEU A 165 -14.59 -7.91 13.02
C LEU A 165 -14.49 -8.40 14.47
N ASP A 166 -13.89 -9.58 14.71
CA ASP A 166 -13.81 -10.19 16.04
C ASP A 166 -12.85 -9.45 16.99
N HIS A 167 -12.16 -8.40 16.53
CA HIS A 167 -11.42 -7.46 17.38
C HIS A 167 -12.26 -6.26 17.86
N LEU A 168 -13.57 -6.25 17.58
CA LEU A 168 -14.50 -5.18 17.99
C LEU A 168 -15.50 -5.61 19.10
N LEU A 169 -15.38 -6.84 19.61
CA LEU A 169 -16.10 -7.36 20.77
C LEU A 169 -15.12 -7.67 21.91
#